data_AF-A0AAD5TIU1-F1
#
_entry.id   AF-A0AAD5TIU1-F1
#
_cell.length_a   1.000
_cell.length_b   1.000
_cell.length_c   1.000
_cell.angle_alpha   90.00
_cell.angle_beta   90.00
_cell.angle_gamma   90.00
#
_symmetry.space_group_name_H-M   'P 1'
#
loop_
_entity.id
_entity.type
_entity.pdbx_description
1 polymer ?
#
loop_
_entity_poly.entity_id
_entity_poly.type
_entity_poly.pdbx_seq_one_letter_code
_entity_poly.pdbx_strand_id
1 'polypeptide(L)'
;MDSQASDLYFPEGASGLPVIDYLRRRVCTFRYIAAVHSGTAHYFGTVVLTPDELTRPTAGGGSAATEAETVKIRRRVQKWFGLGMKIGGCLGIPSAGDFVKAFGALVSEYETEHADGKATNRMKRIFTSRSSSRNSSHIDQAGSGSLSETGQDASIDAPHMPFEFDYHQVLLSFFEILAVAYEKFLANPDAHRNQSYVDAWMKVDGKIKKIVAVVIKEMESFAHTRFQDEWAQIAAGD
;
A
#
# COMPACT_ATOMS: atom_id res chain seq x y z
N MET A 1 -39.11 1.11 -3.12
CA MET A 1 -38.36 0.34 -4.15
C MET A 1 -37.12 1.14 -4.42
N ASP A 2 -36.03 0.68 -3.82
CA ASP A 2 -34.70 1.26 -3.86
C ASP A 2 -34.18 1.42 -5.30
N SER A 3 -33.47 2.52 -5.54
CA SER A 3 -32.45 2.57 -6.59
C SER A 3 -31.23 3.31 -6.02
N GLN A 4 -30.18 2.52 -5.81
CA GLN A 4 -28.86 2.86 -5.28
C GLN A 4 -28.19 3.95 -6.13
N ALA A 5 -27.75 5.07 -5.53
CA ALA A 5 -26.44 5.26 -4.89
C ALA A 5 -25.25 5.09 -5.86
N SER A 6 -24.98 6.15 -6.62
CA SER A 6 -23.70 6.36 -7.31
C SER A 6 -23.35 7.85 -7.30
N ASP A 7 -22.94 8.38 -6.15
CA ASP A 7 -22.21 9.64 -6.06
C ASP A 7 -21.57 9.73 -4.68
N LEU A 8 -20.30 9.35 -4.58
CA LEU A 8 -19.49 9.72 -3.42
C LEU A 8 -18.95 11.14 -3.63
N TYR A 9 -19.89 12.08 -3.69
CA TYR A 9 -19.67 13.50 -3.46
C TYR A 9 -19.70 13.73 -1.94
N PHE A 10 -18.63 14.28 -1.38
CA PHE A 10 -18.59 14.70 0.02
C PHE A 10 -18.56 16.24 0.08
N PRO A 11 -19.70 16.92 0.29
CA PRO A 11 -19.72 18.35 0.55
C PRO A 11 -19.42 18.68 2.02
N GLU A 12 -18.84 19.86 2.23
CA GLU A 12 -18.52 20.43 3.55
C GLU A 12 -19.70 20.35 4.53
N GLY A 13 -19.42 19.87 5.75
CA GLY A 13 -20.42 19.71 6.81
C GLY A 13 -20.91 18.28 7.04
N ALA A 14 -20.24 17.27 6.47
CA ALA A 14 -20.58 15.88 6.67
C ALA A 14 -20.62 15.51 8.17
N SER A 15 -21.82 15.21 8.68
CA SER A 15 -21.99 14.46 9.94
C SER A 15 -21.04 13.25 9.93
N GLY A 16 -20.50 12.78 11.06
CA GLY A 16 -19.51 11.68 11.06
C GLY A 16 -19.98 10.35 10.42
N LEU A 17 -21.28 10.21 10.11
CA LEU A 17 -21.90 8.98 9.61
C LEU A 17 -21.40 8.55 8.20
N PRO A 18 -21.33 9.42 7.16
CA PRO A 18 -20.81 9.03 5.85
C PRO A 18 -19.31 8.70 5.85
N VAL A 19 -18.54 9.32 6.75
CA VAL A 19 -17.10 9.02 6.94
C VAL A 19 -16.91 7.61 7.52
N ILE A 20 -17.67 7.28 8.56
CA ILE A 20 -17.62 5.96 9.20
C ILE A 20 -18.02 4.87 8.19
N ASP A 21 -19.10 5.08 7.43
CA ASP A 21 -19.53 4.09 6.43
C ASP A 21 -18.54 3.93 5.29
N TYR A 22 -17.86 5.00 4.88
CA TYR A 22 -16.77 4.92 3.91
C TYR A 22 -15.62 4.04 4.41
N LEU A 23 -15.13 4.31 5.63
CA LEU A 23 -14.03 3.56 6.23
C LEU A 23 -14.42 2.08 6.43
N ARG A 24 -15.66 1.77 6.83
CA ARG A 24 -16.18 0.39 6.89
C ARG A 24 -16.11 -0.31 5.53
N ARG A 25 -16.56 0.36 4.46
CA ARG A 25 -16.47 -0.19 3.09
C ARG A 25 -15.02 -0.46 2.67
N ARG A 26 -14.08 0.40 3.08
CA ARG A 26 -12.64 0.18 2.85
C ARG A 26 -12.12 -1.06 3.56
N VAL A 27 -12.43 -1.22 4.85
CA VAL A 27 -12.08 -2.43 5.62
C VAL A 27 -12.65 -3.69 4.96
N CYS A 28 -13.91 -3.65 4.54
CA CYS A 28 -14.53 -4.76 3.80
C CYS A 28 -13.82 -5.05 2.49
N THR A 29 -13.38 -4.02 1.75
CA THR A 29 -12.62 -4.20 0.49
C THR A 29 -11.30 -4.92 0.74
N PHE A 30 -10.53 -4.52 1.75
CA PHE A 30 -9.25 -5.17 2.07
C PHE A 30 -9.44 -6.63 2.46
N ARG A 31 -10.42 -6.91 3.32
CA ARG A 31 -10.77 -8.28 3.71
C ARG A 31 -11.30 -9.11 2.54
N TYR A 32 -12.07 -8.50 1.65
CA TYR A 32 -12.58 -9.16 0.45
C TYR A 32 -11.44 -9.58 -0.48
N ILE A 33 -10.47 -8.69 -0.72
CA ILE A 33 -9.28 -9.01 -1.52
C ILE A 33 -8.53 -10.20 -0.90
N ALA A 34 -8.32 -10.19 0.42
CA ALA A 34 -7.69 -11.32 1.11
C ALA A 34 -8.51 -12.62 0.98
N ALA A 35 -9.83 -12.55 1.14
CA ALA A 35 -10.72 -13.69 1.03
C ALA A 35 -10.70 -14.32 -0.37
N VAL A 36 -10.77 -13.50 -1.43
CA VAL A 36 -10.66 -14.01 -2.81
C VAL A 36 -9.28 -14.61 -3.06
N HIS A 37 -8.21 -13.95 -2.61
CA HIS A 37 -6.86 -14.50 -2.76
C HIS A 37 -6.68 -15.85 -2.06
N SER A 38 -7.29 -16.03 -0.88
CA SER A 38 -7.24 -17.30 -0.12
C SER A 38 -8.12 -18.41 -0.71
N GLY A 39 -8.89 -18.13 -1.77
CA GLY A 39 -9.86 -19.06 -2.34
C GLY A 39 -11.13 -19.26 -1.48
N THR A 40 -11.35 -18.43 -0.45
CA THR A 40 -12.53 -18.52 0.44
C THR A 40 -13.71 -17.70 -0.04
N ALA A 41 -13.52 -16.83 -1.04
CA ALA A 41 -14.57 -16.04 -1.66
C ALA A 41 -14.46 -16.06 -3.20
N HIS A 42 -15.60 -15.90 -3.86
CA HIS A 42 -15.66 -15.77 -5.31
C HIS A 42 -15.34 -14.34 -5.72
N TYR A 43 -14.54 -14.16 -6.76
CA TYR A 43 -14.36 -12.88 -7.43
C TYR A 43 -15.70 -12.45 -8.04
N PHE A 44 -16.24 -11.31 -7.62
CA PHE A 44 -17.58 -10.80 -7.91
C PHE A 44 -18.74 -11.81 -7.85
N GLY A 45 -18.61 -12.86 -7.03
CA GLY A 45 -19.63 -13.91 -6.95
C GLY A 45 -19.69 -14.85 -8.16
N THR A 46 -18.72 -14.78 -9.06
CA THR A 46 -18.78 -15.45 -10.35
C THR A 46 -17.72 -16.54 -10.52
N VAL A 47 -16.48 -16.32 -10.09
CA VAL A 47 -15.39 -17.31 -10.22
C VAL A 47 -14.55 -17.45 -8.97
N VAL A 48 -14.11 -18.67 -8.66
CA VAL A 48 -13.13 -18.93 -7.60
C VAL A 48 -11.73 -18.83 -8.18
N LEU A 49 -10.89 -17.99 -7.58
CA LEU A 49 -9.47 -17.88 -7.93
C LEU A 49 -8.66 -18.65 -6.89
N THR A 50 -7.81 -19.58 -7.33
CA THR A 50 -6.98 -20.35 -6.40
C THR A 50 -5.62 -19.68 -6.17
N PRO A 51 -4.97 -19.89 -5.01
CA PRO A 51 -3.61 -19.39 -4.76
C PRO A 51 -2.61 -19.81 -5.85
N ASP A 52 -2.75 -21.00 -6.43
CA ASP A 52 -1.88 -21.50 -7.50
C ASP A 52 -2.03 -20.71 -8.82
N GLU A 53 -3.21 -20.18 -9.08
CA GLU A 53 -3.46 -19.29 -10.22
C GLU A 53 -2.89 -17.90 -9.97
N LEU A 54 -2.98 -17.42 -8.72
CA LEU A 54 -2.60 -16.08 -8.31
C LEU A 54 -1.10 -15.95 -8.00
N THR A 55 -0.39 -17.06 -7.82
CA THR A 55 1.06 -17.12 -7.59
C THR A 55 1.87 -17.03 -8.88
N ARG A 56 1.27 -17.30 -10.03
CA ARG A 56 1.96 -17.24 -11.32
C ARG A 56 1.78 -15.84 -11.92
N PRO A 57 2.86 -15.06 -12.11
CA PRO A 57 2.81 -13.80 -12.85
C PRO A 57 2.55 -14.00 -14.34
N THR A 58 1.57 -14.79 -14.74
CA THR A 58 1.23 -14.89 -16.14
C THR A 58 0.50 -13.61 -16.50
N ALA A 59 1.14 -12.76 -17.29
CA ALA A 59 0.39 -12.10 -18.36
C ALA A 59 -0.53 -13.17 -18.98
N GLY A 60 -1.84 -12.90 -18.99
CA GLY A 60 -2.89 -13.91 -19.11
C GLY A 60 -2.61 -15.07 -20.06
N GLY A 61 -3.07 -16.26 -19.66
CA GLY A 61 -3.06 -17.47 -20.48
C GLY A 61 -1.75 -18.25 -20.43
N GLY A 62 -1.63 -19.16 -19.45
CA GLY A 62 -0.82 -20.39 -19.50
C GLY A 62 0.71 -20.30 -19.68
N SER A 63 1.27 -19.17 -20.14
CA SER A 63 2.68 -19.01 -20.44
C SER A 63 3.48 -18.65 -19.19
N ALA A 64 4.67 -19.23 -19.03
CA ALA A 64 5.55 -18.89 -17.93
C ALA A 64 5.85 -17.38 -17.95
N ALA A 65 5.73 -16.73 -16.79
CA ALA A 65 6.07 -15.32 -16.62
C ALA A 65 7.46 -15.02 -17.17
N THR A 66 7.62 -13.89 -17.84
CA THR A 66 8.96 -13.46 -18.25
C THR A 66 9.80 -13.13 -17.03
N GLU A 67 11.11 -13.33 -17.11
CA GLU A 67 12.05 -12.99 -16.02
C GLU A 67 11.86 -11.52 -15.55
N ALA A 68 11.60 -10.62 -16.49
CA ALA A 68 11.34 -9.22 -16.21
C ALA A 68 10.06 -8.99 -15.38
N GLU A 69 9.01 -9.78 -15.57
CA GLU A 69 7.77 -9.72 -14.79
C GLU A 69 7.97 -10.27 -13.37
N THR A 70 8.68 -11.40 -13.26
CA THR A 70 9.06 -12.01 -11.98
C THR A 70 9.86 -11.04 -11.11
N VAL A 71 10.83 -10.33 -11.69
CA VAL A 71 11.63 -9.31 -10.99
C VAL A 71 10.76 -8.13 -10.53
N LYS A 72 9.80 -7.68 -11.36
CA LYS A 72 8.89 -6.59 -10.99
C LYS A 72 8.02 -6.97 -9.79
N ILE A 73 7.47 -8.17 -9.79
CA ILE A 73 6.63 -8.65 -8.68
C ILE A 73 7.45 -8.84 -7.42
N ARG A 74 8.63 -9.45 -7.51
CA ARG A 74 9.53 -9.59 -6.35
C ARG A 74 9.82 -8.24 -5.69
N ARG A 75 10.16 -7.22 -6.48
CA ARG A 75 10.37 -5.85 -5.97
C ARG A 75 9.12 -5.28 -5.33
N ARG A 76 7.95 -5.47 -5.93
CA ARG A 76 6.68 -4.99 -5.38
C ARG A 76 6.35 -5.66 -4.04
N VAL A 77 6.53 -6.98 -3.96
CA VAL A 77 6.31 -7.77 -2.74
C VAL A 77 7.22 -7.29 -1.62
N GLN A 78 8.52 -7.09 -1.90
CA GLN A 78 9.46 -6.51 -0.92
C GLN A 78 9.00 -5.15 -0.41
N LYS A 79 8.50 -4.29 -1.30
CA LYS A 79 7.98 -2.97 -0.92
C LYS A 79 6.71 -3.05 -0.08
N TRP A 80 5.78 -3.95 -0.42
CA TRP A 80 4.58 -4.17 0.39
C TRP A 80 4.92 -4.72 1.77
N PHE A 81 5.86 -5.66 1.85
CA PHE A 81 6.35 -6.18 3.11
C PHE A 81 6.96 -5.07 3.98
N GLY A 82 7.88 -4.29 3.42
CA GLY A 82 8.52 -3.17 4.12
C GLY A 82 7.51 -2.11 4.57
N LEU A 83 6.56 -1.74 3.71
CA LEU A 83 5.48 -0.83 4.07
C LEU A 83 4.61 -1.42 5.19
N GLY A 84 4.19 -2.68 5.09
CA GLY A 84 3.38 -3.36 6.09
C GLY A 84 4.04 -3.38 7.46
N MET A 85 5.34 -3.66 7.52
CA MET A 85 6.15 -3.59 8.75
C MET A 85 6.13 -2.18 9.36
N LYS A 86 6.35 -1.14 8.55
CA LYS A 86 6.31 0.26 9.02
C LYS A 86 4.90 0.65 9.50
N ILE A 87 3.84 0.19 8.82
CA ILE A 87 2.44 0.39 9.25
C ILE A 87 2.20 -0.24 10.63
N GLY A 88 2.67 -1.47 10.83
CA GLY A 88 2.60 -2.16 12.13
C GLY A 88 3.21 -1.32 13.26
N GLY A 89 4.35 -0.68 13.01
CA GLY A 89 4.98 0.26 13.95
C GLY A 89 4.12 1.48 14.28
N CYS A 90 3.36 2.01 13.31
CA CYS A 90 2.44 3.14 13.54
C CYS A 90 1.20 2.76 14.36
N LEU A 91 0.79 1.48 14.39
CA LEU A 91 -0.41 1.07 15.12
C LEU A 91 -0.30 1.29 16.64
N GLY A 92 0.92 1.38 17.18
CA GLY A 92 1.16 1.73 18.58
C GLY A 92 0.90 3.19 18.93
N ILE A 93 0.75 4.10 17.96
CA ILE A 93 0.56 5.53 18.22
C ILE A 93 -0.85 5.77 18.80
N PRO A 94 -0.98 6.31 20.03
CA PRO A 94 -2.29 6.45 20.67
C PRO A 94 -3.10 7.64 20.11
N SER A 95 -2.43 8.74 19.78
CA SER A 95 -3.06 9.94 19.23
C SER A 95 -3.49 9.71 17.78
N ALA A 96 -4.79 9.88 17.49
CA ALA A 96 -5.33 9.77 16.13
C ALA A 96 -4.65 10.77 15.16
N GLY A 97 -4.41 12.00 15.63
CA GLY A 97 -3.75 13.04 14.85
C GLY A 97 -2.30 12.71 14.50
N ASP A 98 -1.56 12.08 15.41
CA ASP A 98 -0.17 11.69 15.15
C ASP A 98 -0.09 10.40 14.35
N PHE A 99 -1.04 9.50 14.55
CA PHE A 99 -1.21 8.29 13.73
C PHE A 99 -1.44 8.65 12.25
N VAL A 100 -2.40 9.54 11.94
CA VAL A 100 -2.68 9.91 10.54
C VAL A 100 -1.49 10.61 9.89
N LYS A 101 -0.73 11.41 10.63
CA LYS A 101 0.49 12.06 10.14
C LYS A 101 1.58 11.03 9.85
N ALA A 102 1.87 10.14 10.80
CA ALA A 102 2.88 9.11 10.66
C ALA A 102 2.54 8.16 9.50
N PHE A 103 1.31 7.67 9.45
CA PHE A 103 0.86 6.79 8.38
C PHE A 103 0.86 7.51 7.02
N GLY A 104 0.45 8.78 6.99
CA GLY A 104 0.53 9.59 5.77
C GLY A 104 1.95 9.84 5.28
N ALA A 105 2.92 9.99 6.17
CA ALA A 105 4.33 10.08 5.81
C ALA A 105 4.83 8.78 5.17
N LEU A 106 4.54 7.62 5.77
CA LEU A 106 4.91 6.30 5.23
C LEU A 106 4.36 6.06 3.82
N VAL A 107 3.08 6.33 3.61
CA VAL A 107 2.45 6.11 2.30
C VAL A 107 2.98 7.13 1.26
N SER A 108 3.44 8.31 1.69
CA SER A 108 4.12 9.28 0.81
C SER A 108 5.53 8.81 0.40
N GLU A 109 6.26 8.20 1.33
CA GLU A 109 7.57 7.61 1.08
C GLU A 109 7.45 6.48 0.04
N TYR A 110 6.46 5.59 0.22
CA TYR A 110 6.16 4.50 -0.72
C TYR A 110 5.92 4.99 -2.15
N GLU A 111 5.13 6.05 -2.34
CA GLU A 111 4.88 6.64 -3.65
C GLU A 111 6.16 7.20 -4.30
N THR A 112 7.00 7.86 -3.50
CA THR A 112 8.24 8.49 -3.97
C THR A 112 9.22 7.43 -4.46
N GLU A 113 9.36 6.35 -3.70
CA GLU A 113 10.23 5.23 -4.06
C GLU A 113 9.66 4.39 -5.22
N HIS A 114 8.33 4.36 -5.39
CA HIS A 114 7.68 3.72 -6.54
C HIS A 114 7.93 4.49 -7.85
N ALA A 115 8.10 5.81 -7.79
CA ALA A 115 8.42 6.65 -8.95
C ALA A 115 9.88 6.50 -9.43
N ASP A 116 10.78 6.02 -8.57
CA ASP A 116 12.24 5.98 -8.77
C ASP A 116 12.76 4.82 -9.65
N GLY A 117 11.94 4.29 -10.56
CA GLY A 117 12.42 3.48 -11.69
C GLY A 117 13.36 4.23 -12.66
N LYS A 118 13.56 5.54 -12.44
CA LYS A 118 14.59 6.38 -13.08
C LYS A 118 15.37 7.12 -11.98
N ALA A 119 16.48 6.52 -11.54
CA ALA A 119 17.36 7.00 -10.47
C ALA A 119 18.14 8.30 -10.80
N THR A 120 17.52 9.34 -11.35
CA THR A 120 18.22 10.58 -11.76
C THR A 120 17.95 11.80 -10.88
N ASN A 121 16.99 11.76 -9.95
CA ASN A 121 16.62 12.96 -9.17
C ASN A 121 17.08 13.00 -7.72
N ARG A 122 17.77 11.95 -7.22
CA ARG A 122 18.34 11.98 -5.85
C ARG A 122 19.55 12.91 -5.71
N MET A 123 20.22 13.27 -6.82
CA MET A 123 21.44 14.09 -6.77
C MET A 123 21.21 15.62 -6.78
N LYS A 124 19.98 16.10 -6.99
CA LYS A 124 19.73 17.55 -7.13
C LYS A 124 19.39 18.30 -5.84
N ARG A 125 19.17 17.60 -4.72
CA ARG A 125 18.84 18.22 -3.42
C ARG A 125 20.01 18.38 -2.44
N ILE A 126 21.22 17.95 -2.83
CA ILE A 126 22.42 18.03 -1.97
C ILE A 126 23.30 19.25 -2.32
N PHE A 127 23.08 19.91 -3.46
CA PHE A 127 23.95 21.01 -3.92
C PHE A 127 23.35 22.42 -3.81
N THR A 128 22.18 22.61 -3.18
CA THR A 128 21.55 23.95 -3.10
C THR A 128 21.53 24.57 -1.71
N SER A 129 22.16 23.97 -0.69
CA SER A 129 22.26 24.57 0.65
C SER A 129 23.71 24.83 1.06
N ARG A 130 24.35 25.83 0.44
CA ARG A 130 25.49 26.54 1.04
C ARG A 130 25.78 27.85 0.30
N SER A 131 24.95 28.86 0.57
CA SER A 131 25.25 30.27 0.34
C SER A 131 24.82 31.07 1.57
N SER A 132 25.54 30.87 2.67
CA SER A 132 25.64 31.84 3.75
C SER A 132 27.03 31.68 4.37
N SER A 133 27.95 32.53 3.91
CA SER A 133 29.30 32.65 4.45
C SER A 133 29.54 34.10 4.82
N ARG A 134 29.83 34.31 6.11
CA ARG A 134 30.67 35.34 6.77
C ARG A 134 30.21 35.39 8.23
N ASN A 135 31.02 35.25 9.28
CA ASN A 135 32.47 35.30 9.47
C ASN A 135 32.77 34.88 10.93
N SER A 136 34.07 34.74 11.30
CA SER A 136 34.62 34.70 12.69
C SER A 136 34.68 33.31 13.36
N SER A 137 35.77 32.55 13.30
CA SER A 137 37.09 32.68 13.98
C SER A 137 37.15 31.96 15.35
N HIS A 138 38.15 31.07 15.48
CA HIS A 138 39.01 30.84 16.65
C HIS A 138 38.94 29.46 17.37
N ILE A 139 40.14 28.85 17.45
CA ILE A 139 40.72 27.94 18.45
C ILE A 139 40.66 26.41 18.22
N ASP A 140 41.87 25.86 18.38
CA ASP A 140 42.33 24.48 18.25
C ASP A 140 41.79 23.51 19.32
N GLN A 141 41.87 22.21 19.01
CA GLN A 141 42.57 21.18 19.79
C GLN A 141 41.81 19.84 19.95
N ALA A 142 42.40 18.83 19.30
CA ALA A 142 42.53 17.41 19.67
C ALA A 142 41.33 16.59 20.20
N GLY A 143 41.05 15.50 19.46
CA GLY A 143 40.91 14.17 20.04
C GLY A 143 39.53 13.77 20.57
N SER A 144 38.68 13.21 19.70
CA SER A 144 37.70 12.21 20.13
C SER A 144 37.27 11.37 18.91
N GLY A 145 37.74 10.12 18.86
CA GLY A 145 37.11 9.13 18.01
C GLY A 145 35.75 8.79 18.60
N SER A 146 34.69 9.18 17.91
CA SER A 146 33.32 8.81 18.30
C SER A 146 32.49 8.55 17.06
N LEU A 147 32.03 7.31 16.98
CA LEU A 147 30.81 6.82 16.35
C LEU A 147 30.39 7.49 15.04
N SER A 148 30.54 6.71 13.97
CA SER A 148 29.64 6.69 12.82
C SER A 148 28.18 6.65 13.27
N GLU A 149 27.54 7.82 13.32
CA GLU A 149 26.12 7.95 13.51
C GLU A 149 25.73 9.31 12.94
N THR A 150 25.13 9.34 11.75
CA THR A 150 24.15 10.34 11.27
C THR A 150 23.97 10.13 9.77
N GLY A 151 22.78 9.64 9.40
CA GLY A 151 22.34 9.63 8.00
C GLY A 151 21.91 8.26 7.46
N GLN A 152 21.40 7.35 8.29
CA GLN A 152 20.53 6.31 7.78
C GLN A 152 19.17 6.95 7.48
N ASP A 153 19.09 7.53 6.28
CA ASP A 153 17.81 7.82 5.63
C ASP A 153 16.92 6.58 5.80
N ALA A 154 15.78 6.75 6.47
CA ALA A 154 14.82 5.69 6.74
C ALA A 154 14.11 5.27 5.45
N SER A 155 14.87 4.83 4.43
CA SER A 155 14.41 4.16 3.22
C SER A 155 13.48 3.00 3.59
N ILE A 156 12.56 2.57 2.71
CA ILE A 156 11.81 1.32 2.87
C ILE A 156 12.73 0.12 2.63
N ASP A 157 13.94 0.15 3.20
CA ASP A 157 14.83 -0.99 3.25
C ASP A 157 14.27 -1.97 4.28
N ALA A 158 13.50 -2.93 3.79
CA ALA A 158 13.23 -4.13 4.53
C ALA A 158 14.57 -4.85 4.80
N PRO A 159 14.76 -5.46 5.99
CA PRO A 159 15.95 -6.24 6.27
C PRO A 159 16.17 -7.29 5.18
N HIS A 160 17.41 -7.48 4.72
CA HIS A 160 17.74 -8.46 3.69
C HIS A 160 17.44 -9.87 4.21
N MET A 161 16.32 -10.42 3.76
CA MET A 161 15.92 -11.77 4.12
C MET A 161 16.72 -12.80 3.30
N PRO A 162 17.14 -13.93 3.89
CA PRO A 162 17.89 -14.97 3.19
C PRO A 162 17.00 -15.81 2.24
N PHE A 163 15.72 -15.45 2.10
CA PHE A 163 14.73 -16.11 1.26
C PHE A 163 13.93 -15.09 0.45
N GLU A 164 13.33 -15.57 -0.64
CA GLU A 164 12.41 -14.77 -1.44
C GLU A 164 11.05 -14.68 -0.74
N PHE A 165 10.44 -13.51 -0.80
CA PHE A 165 9.11 -13.33 -0.25
C PHE A 165 8.07 -14.01 -1.15
N ASP A 166 7.22 -14.82 -0.53
CA ASP A 166 6.05 -15.37 -1.20
C ASP A 166 5.01 -14.27 -1.44
N TYR A 167 4.57 -14.15 -2.71
CA TYR A 167 3.62 -13.13 -3.13
C TYR A 167 2.32 -13.21 -2.33
N HIS A 168 1.80 -14.43 -2.18
CA HIS A 168 0.50 -14.67 -1.58
C HIS A 168 0.51 -14.32 -0.09
N GLN A 169 1.49 -14.83 0.66
CA GLN A 169 1.62 -14.52 2.09
C GLN A 169 1.81 -13.03 2.37
N VAL A 170 2.63 -12.34 1.57
CA VAL A 170 2.83 -10.89 1.75
C VAL A 170 1.57 -10.11 1.38
N LEU A 171 0.85 -10.48 0.31
CA LEU A 171 -0.38 -9.79 -0.05
C LEU A 171 -1.44 -9.94 1.05
N LEU A 172 -1.67 -11.15 1.55
CA LEU A 172 -2.64 -11.40 2.60
C LEU A 172 -2.32 -10.58 3.86
N SER A 173 -1.11 -10.73 4.38
CA SER A 173 -0.67 -9.99 5.58
C SER A 173 -0.68 -8.47 5.38
N PHE A 174 -0.37 -7.99 4.16
CA PHE A 174 -0.42 -6.57 3.82
C PHE A 174 -1.86 -6.01 3.83
N PHE A 175 -2.83 -6.71 3.24
CA PHE A 175 -4.23 -6.27 3.27
C PHE A 175 -4.86 -6.40 4.65
N GLU A 176 -4.45 -7.40 5.45
CA GLU A 176 -4.87 -7.51 6.84
C GLU A 176 -4.35 -6.34 7.69
N ILE A 177 -3.06 -5.98 7.58
CA ILE A 177 -2.53 -4.86 8.34
C ILE A 177 -3.15 -3.51 7.90
N LEU A 178 -3.49 -3.36 6.61
CA LEU A 178 -4.28 -2.22 6.12
C LEU A 178 -5.68 -2.19 6.72
N ALA A 179 -6.35 -3.34 6.84
CA ALA A 179 -7.65 -3.43 7.50
C ALA A 179 -7.55 -2.97 8.96
N VAL A 180 -6.55 -3.42 9.70
CA VAL A 180 -6.32 -3.00 11.09
C VAL A 180 -6.01 -1.50 11.19
N ALA A 181 -5.20 -0.96 10.27
CA ALA A 181 -4.90 0.48 10.22
C ALA A 181 -6.16 1.32 9.97
N TYR A 182 -7.08 0.86 9.11
CA TYR A 182 -8.35 1.54 8.86
C TYR A 182 -9.38 1.36 9.97
N GLU A 183 -9.36 0.22 10.67
CA GLU A 183 -10.13 0.05 11.90
C GLU A 183 -9.65 1.00 13.00
N LYS A 184 -8.36 1.31 13.06
CA LYS A 184 -7.84 2.35 13.95
C LYS A 184 -8.37 3.74 13.60
N PHE A 185 -8.57 4.07 12.32
CA PHE A 185 -9.27 5.30 11.93
C PHE A 185 -10.73 5.30 12.43
N LEU A 186 -11.44 4.19 12.26
CA LEU A 186 -12.83 4.01 12.71
C LEU A 186 -13.01 4.12 14.23
N ALA A 187 -12.02 3.65 14.99
CA ALA A 187 -12.06 3.64 16.45
C ALA A 187 -12.04 5.03 17.09
N ASN A 188 -11.87 6.10 16.30
CA ASN A 188 -11.75 7.49 16.78
C ASN A 188 -12.88 8.38 16.22
N PRO A 189 -14.14 8.16 16.61
CA PRO A 189 -15.28 8.87 16.03
C PRO A 189 -15.22 10.39 16.23
N ASP A 190 -14.70 10.85 17.37
CA ASP A 190 -14.57 12.28 17.66
C ASP A 190 -13.53 12.97 16.78
N ALA A 191 -12.49 12.26 16.34
CA ALA A 191 -11.49 12.80 15.43
C ALA A 191 -12.09 13.16 14.06
N HIS A 192 -13.15 12.46 13.64
CA HIS A 192 -13.85 12.75 12.38
C HIS A 192 -14.65 14.05 12.39
N ARG A 193 -14.88 14.67 13.57
CA ARG A 193 -15.46 16.02 13.65
C ARG A 193 -14.48 17.09 13.18
N ASN A 194 -13.18 16.79 13.15
CA ASN A 194 -12.16 17.70 12.66
C ASN A 194 -11.92 17.48 11.16
N GLN A 195 -12.33 18.45 10.33
CA GLN A 195 -12.18 18.38 8.89
C GLN A 195 -10.73 18.17 8.44
N SER A 196 -9.75 18.80 9.09
CA SER A 196 -8.34 18.64 8.74
C SER A 196 -7.82 17.21 8.94
N TYR A 197 -8.35 16.51 9.95
CA TYR A 197 -8.07 15.09 10.17
C TYR A 197 -8.70 14.24 9.06
N VAL A 198 -9.94 14.57 8.66
CA VAL A 198 -10.65 13.90 7.56
C VAL A 198 -9.87 14.03 6.26
N ASP A 199 -9.46 15.25 5.91
CA ASP A 199 -8.69 15.52 4.71
C ASP A 199 -7.33 14.80 4.73
N ALA A 200 -6.69 14.70 5.90
CA ALA A 200 -5.42 14.01 6.05
C ALA A 200 -5.56 12.51 5.75
N TRP A 201 -6.50 11.80 6.37
CA TRP A 201 -6.63 10.36 6.11
C TRP A 201 -7.21 10.09 4.71
N MET A 202 -8.05 10.98 4.15
CA MET A 202 -8.50 10.89 2.76
C MET A 202 -7.35 10.99 1.74
N LYS A 203 -6.33 11.83 2.03
CA LYS A 203 -5.10 11.87 1.21
C LYS A 203 -4.30 10.57 1.30
N VAL A 204 -4.27 9.94 2.47
CA VAL A 204 -3.67 8.60 2.64
C VAL A 204 -4.45 7.59 1.81
N ASP A 205 -5.77 7.60 1.92
CA ASP A 205 -6.65 6.68 1.21
C ASP A 205 -6.53 6.81 -0.32
N GLY A 206 -6.39 8.03 -0.84
CA GLY A 206 -6.14 8.25 -2.27
C GLY A 206 -4.89 7.54 -2.79
N LYS A 207 -3.86 7.36 -1.96
CA LYS A 207 -2.63 6.63 -2.32
C LYS A 207 -2.81 5.11 -2.15
N ILE A 208 -3.43 4.67 -1.06
CA ILE A 208 -3.74 3.25 -0.84
C ILE A 208 -4.66 2.70 -1.96
N LYS A 209 -5.61 3.51 -2.46
CA LYS A 209 -6.45 3.17 -3.62
C LYS A 209 -5.63 2.76 -4.84
N LYS A 210 -4.45 3.34 -5.07
CA LYS A 210 -3.61 2.96 -6.20
C LYS A 210 -3.07 1.54 -6.05
N ILE A 211 -2.68 1.16 -4.83
CA ILE A 211 -2.25 -0.21 -4.52
C ILE A 211 -3.41 -1.19 -4.71
N VAL A 212 -4.59 -0.84 -4.18
CA VAL A 212 -5.83 -1.62 -4.36
C VAL A 212 -6.16 -1.82 -5.84
N ALA A 213 -6.09 -0.74 -6.64
CA ALA A 213 -6.42 -0.78 -8.06
C ALA A 213 -5.49 -1.71 -8.85
N VAL A 214 -4.19 -1.76 -8.50
CA VAL A 214 -3.24 -2.70 -9.11
C VAL A 214 -3.67 -4.14 -8.84
N VAL A 215 -4.00 -4.47 -7.60
CA VAL A 215 -4.38 -5.84 -7.20
C VAL A 215 -5.71 -6.24 -7.83
N ILE A 216 -6.71 -5.36 -7.81
CA ILE A 216 -8.01 -5.63 -8.45
C ILE A 216 -7.82 -5.90 -9.95
N LYS A 217 -6.99 -5.11 -10.64
CA LYS A 217 -6.73 -5.31 -12.08
C LYS A 217 -6.06 -6.66 -12.36
N GLU A 218 -5.18 -7.12 -11.49
CA GLU A 218 -4.57 -8.45 -11.61
C GLU A 218 -5.61 -9.55 -11.39
N MET A 219 -6.40 -9.45 -10.33
CA MET A 219 -7.51 -10.38 -10.06
C MET A 219 -8.50 -10.44 -11.23
N GLU A 220 -8.84 -9.29 -11.83
CA GLU A 220 -9.68 -9.21 -13.03
C GLU A 220 -9.08 -9.98 -14.21
N SER A 221 -7.77 -9.83 -14.43
CA SER A 221 -7.07 -10.58 -15.49
C SER A 221 -7.15 -12.08 -15.25
N PHE A 222 -6.95 -12.55 -14.02
CA PHE A 222 -7.06 -13.97 -13.69
C PHE A 222 -8.49 -14.49 -13.83
N ALA A 223 -9.47 -13.71 -13.38
CA ALA A 223 -10.88 -14.03 -13.51
C ALA A 223 -11.29 -14.17 -14.99
N HIS A 224 -10.87 -13.25 -15.86
CA HIS A 224 -11.15 -13.35 -17.29
C HIS A 224 -10.57 -14.61 -17.93
N THR A 225 -9.33 -14.98 -17.59
CA THR A 225 -8.75 -16.24 -18.08
C THR A 225 -9.56 -17.44 -17.59
N ARG A 226 -9.95 -17.45 -16.31
CA ARG A 226 -10.76 -18.54 -15.74
C ARG A 226 -12.13 -18.67 -16.38
N PHE A 227 -12.82 -17.56 -16.65
CA PHE A 227 -14.08 -17.60 -17.38
C PHE A 227 -13.93 -18.18 -18.78
N GLN A 228 -12.87 -17.84 -19.49
CA GLN A 228 -12.61 -18.39 -20.82
C GLN A 228 -12.34 -19.89 -20.78
N ASP A 229 -11.56 -20.35 -19.79
CA ASP A 229 -11.25 -21.76 -19.60
C ASP A 229 -12.50 -22.58 -19.27
N GLU A 230 -13.34 -22.09 -18.34
CA GLU A 230 -14.62 -22.72 -17.99
C GLU A 230 -15.57 -22.75 -19.19
N TRP A 231 -15.65 -21.66 -19.95
CA TRP A 231 -16.51 -21.59 -21.13
C TRP A 231 -16.05 -22.54 -22.24
N ALA A 232 -14.73 -22.67 -22.45
CA ALA A 232 -14.17 -23.61 -23.41
C ALA A 232 -14.42 -25.07 -22.99
N GLN A 233 -14.35 -25.39 -21.69
CA GLN A 233 -14.67 -26.73 -21.17
C GLN A 233 -16.13 -27.09 -21.40
N ILE A 234 -17.05 -26.15 -21.19
CA ILE A 234 -18.48 -26.35 -21.47
C ILE A 234 -18.70 -26.54 -22.96
N ALA A 235 -18.08 -25.71 -23.81
CA ALA A 235 -18.22 -25.79 -25.26
C ALA A 235 -17.63 -27.06 -25.89
N ALA A 236 -16.61 -27.67 -25.26
CA ALA A 236 -16.00 -28.92 -25.68
C ALA A 236 -16.73 -30.17 -25.13
N GLY A 237 -17.78 -29.96 -24.32
CA GLY A 237 -18.52 -31.00 -23.60
C GLY A 237 -19.84 -31.45 -24.23
N ASP A 238 -20.05 -31.24 -25.54
CA ASP A 238 -21.14 -31.83 -26.35
C ASP A 238 -20.56 -32.64 -27.53
#